data_AF-A0A3A5W3W2-F1
#
_entry.id   AF-A0A3A5W3W2-F1
#
_cell.length_a   1.000
_cell.length_b   1.000
_cell.length_c   1.000
_cell.angle_alpha   90.00
_cell.angle_beta   90.00
_cell.angle_gamma   90.00
#
_symmetry.space_group_name_H-M   'P 1'
#
loop_
_entity.id
_entity.type
_entity.pdbx_description
1 polymer ?
#
loop_
_entity_poly.entity_id
_entity_poly.type
_entity_poly.pdbx_seq_one_letter_code
_entity_poly.pdbx_strand_id
1 'polypeptide(L)'
;MRGMKTALIGLSISLIPSVAAGSTIASSGDFEISFLYPVLVAFLVAMLLWKFFVPRQLSALQVAFEIDDDLYEVHRLTKGLDDAKELLQQGRVAFGVGLYMMGMMGVLVLIGELLFKADVYFDLNLWLIGLFILIPVLISPWETLNAQLVGKNKLRVGRHTIRTGLRRIITLAILISSTVATIFYGMNINDGKITPVWLAAGMLVFMAPTILAYGRIMGASWNMLLLNKWRTARGRRNPIDPDRPSFVNRLFSLLLVMFLITMPITALNGIVTVFHILVNDPQNTEEVLNFGGIIGHSIYERIDLISDILFHWEFIKSAPQFLSLYLSLNIAIVGLAFIFELTRNLILGGQTFGGMFGVTLDTPREIRTEESAQGRQLAFAFAGFSGYTVLLLVLVCYKEFGDLMPFTQNLEDNGFDESMRLLT
;
A
#
# COMPACT_ATOMS: atom_id res chain seq x y z
N MET A 1 -41.01 -7.72 -19.43
CA MET A 1 -39.74 -6.96 -19.29
C MET A 1 -39.74 -5.83 -18.25
N ARG A 2 -40.89 -5.37 -17.70
CA ARG A 2 -40.90 -4.38 -16.59
C ARG A 2 -40.75 -5.01 -15.19
N GLY A 3 -41.28 -6.20 -14.96
CA GLY A 3 -41.20 -6.91 -13.66
C GLY A 3 -39.80 -7.39 -13.23
N MET A 4 -38.90 -7.64 -14.20
CA MET A 4 -37.53 -8.10 -13.91
C MET A 4 -36.60 -6.96 -13.48
N LYS A 5 -36.91 -5.72 -13.87
CA LYS A 5 -36.19 -4.52 -13.40
C LYS A 5 -36.64 -4.11 -12.00
N THR A 6 -37.93 -4.25 -11.69
CA THR A 6 -38.45 -4.02 -10.33
C THR A 6 -38.03 -5.12 -9.35
N ALA A 7 -37.84 -6.36 -9.82
CA ALA A 7 -37.25 -7.43 -9.00
C ALA A 7 -35.78 -7.18 -8.67
N LEU A 8 -34.98 -6.64 -9.60
CA LEU A 8 -33.59 -6.26 -9.33
C LEU A 8 -33.48 -5.08 -8.35
N ILE A 9 -34.37 -4.09 -8.46
CA ILE A 9 -34.43 -2.94 -7.54
C ILE A 9 -34.97 -3.38 -6.17
N GLY A 10 -35.94 -4.31 -6.13
CA GLY A 10 -36.44 -4.92 -4.89
C GLY A 10 -35.38 -5.77 -4.17
N LEU A 11 -34.54 -6.49 -4.90
CA LEU A 11 -33.38 -7.22 -4.35
C LEU A 11 -32.28 -6.28 -3.85
N SER A 12 -32.22 -5.05 -4.36
CA SER A 12 -31.30 -4.00 -3.90
C SER A 12 -31.78 -3.38 -2.57
N ILE A 13 -33.10 -3.39 -2.30
CA ILE A 13 -33.69 -2.83 -1.08
C ILE A 13 -33.82 -3.90 0.03
N SER A 14 -33.87 -5.19 -0.31
CA SER A 14 -33.84 -6.28 0.67
C SER A 14 -32.43 -6.62 1.21
N LEU A 15 -31.41 -5.88 0.77
CA LEU A 15 -30.01 -6.02 1.21
C LEU A 15 -29.60 -4.93 2.21
N ILE A 16 -30.53 -4.13 2.73
CA ILE A 16 -30.24 -3.22 3.85
C ILE A 16 -29.98 -4.10 5.08
N PRO A 17 -28.73 -4.22 5.58
CA PRO A 17 -28.52 -4.80 6.89
C PRO A 17 -29.17 -3.85 7.91
N SER A 18 -29.85 -4.45 8.87
CA SER A 18 -30.26 -3.79 10.09
C SER A 18 -29.08 -3.03 10.68
N VAL A 19 -29.31 -1.79 11.11
CA VAL A 19 -28.46 -1.03 12.01
C VAL A 19 -28.03 -1.97 13.14
N ALA A 20 -26.76 -2.37 13.14
CA ALA A 20 -26.22 -3.31 14.11
C ALA A 20 -25.09 -2.63 14.88
N ALA A 21 -25.19 -2.76 16.20
CA ALA A 21 -24.15 -2.41 17.15
C ALA A 21 -22.81 -3.06 16.79
N GLY A 22 -21.72 -2.50 17.33
CA GLY A 22 -20.33 -2.80 16.98
C GLY A 22 -19.99 -4.28 16.74
N SER A 23 -18.99 -4.50 15.89
CA SER A 23 -18.54 -5.82 15.45
C SER A 23 -18.34 -6.80 16.63
N THR A 24 -18.90 -8.00 16.50
CA THR A 24 -18.79 -9.06 17.52
C THR A 24 -17.84 -10.17 17.07
N ILE A 25 -17.16 -10.82 18.02
CA ILE A 25 -16.18 -11.88 17.73
C ILE A 25 -16.76 -13.24 18.17
N ALA A 26 -16.95 -14.15 17.22
CA ALA A 26 -17.39 -15.51 17.48
C ALA A 26 -16.21 -16.40 17.91
N SER A 27 -16.39 -17.11 19.02
CA SER A 27 -15.36 -18.01 19.57
C SER A 27 -15.26 -19.32 18.79
N SER A 28 -14.11 -20.00 18.91
CA SER A 28 -13.81 -21.28 18.25
C SER A 28 -14.81 -22.42 18.57
N GLY A 29 -15.62 -22.28 19.63
CA GLY A 29 -16.65 -23.25 20.02
C GLY A 29 -17.92 -23.24 19.16
N ASP A 30 -18.24 -22.12 18.50
CA ASP A 30 -19.48 -21.92 17.72
C ASP A 30 -19.22 -22.06 16.22
N PHE A 31 -18.46 -23.09 15.83
CA PHE A 31 -18.03 -23.26 14.45
C PHE A 31 -19.20 -23.55 13.49
N GLU A 32 -19.46 -22.64 12.57
CA GLU A 32 -20.30 -22.83 11.40
C GLU A 32 -19.46 -22.91 10.12
N ILE A 33 -19.84 -23.79 9.19
CA ILE A 33 -19.17 -23.93 7.88
C ILE A 33 -19.15 -22.59 7.11
N SER A 34 -20.13 -21.71 7.34
CA SER A 34 -20.17 -20.39 6.70
C SER A 34 -18.96 -19.51 7.00
N PHE A 35 -18.30 -19.70 8.15
CA PHE A 35 -17.09 -18.93 8.49
C PHE A 35 -15.88 -19.30 7.62
N LEU A 36 -15.92 -20.41 6.88
CA LEU A 36 -14.84 -20.76 5.95
C LEU A 36 -14.97 -20.10 4.57
N TYR A 37 -16.14 -19.55 4.22
CA TYR A 37 -16.35 -18.93 2.91
C TYR A 37 -15.41 -17.75 2.62
N PRO A 38 -15.17 -16.80 3.54
CA PRO A 38 -14.19 -15.73 3.36
C PRO A 38 -12.81 -16.24 2.96
N VAL A 39 -12.31 -17.26 3.67
CA VAL A 39 -10.98 -17.83 3.45
C VAL A 39 -10.90 -18.57 2.12
N LEU A 40 -11.92 -19.38 1.78
CA LEU A 40 -11.95 -20.13 0.53
C LEU A 40 -12.00 -19.21 -0.69
N VAL A 41 -12.84 -18.17 -0.65
CA VAL A 41 -12.93 -17.18 -1.74
C VAL A 41 -11.63 -16.40 -1.86
N ALA A 42 -11.07 -15.92 -0.75
CA ALA A 42 -9.79 -15.23 -0.74
C ALA A 42 -8.67 -16.09 -1.35
N PHE A 43 -8.63 -17.38 -1.02
CA PHE A 43 -7.64 -18.32 -1.53
C PHE A 43 -7.77 -18.53 -3.05
N LEU A 44 -8.99 -18.72 -3.55
CA LEU A 44 -9.25 -18.87 -4.99
C LEU A 44 -8.84 -17.61 -5.76
N VAL A 45 -9.20 -16.43 -5.25
CA VAL A 45 -8.82 -15.15 -5.86
C VAL A 45 -7.31 -14.95 -5.83
N ALA A 46 -6.66 -15.22 -4.69
CA ALA A 46 -5.20 -15.14 -4.56
C ALA A 46 -4.48 -16.07 -5.55
N MET A 47 -4.98 -17.30 -5.75
CA MET A 47 -4.42 -18.23 -6.73
C MET A 47 -4.52 -17.67 -8.16
N LEU A 48 -5.66 -17.07 -8.52
CA LEU A 48 -5.86 -16.44 -9.83
C LEU A 48 -4.90 -15.26 -10.03
N LEU A 49 -4.76 -14.41 -9.00
CA LEU A 49 -3.82 -13.30 -9.02
C LEU A 49 -2.38 -13.78 -9.22
N TRP A 50 -1.94 -14.77 -8.44
CA TRP A 50 -0.59 -15.33 -8.56
C TRP A 50 -0.31 -15.96 -9.92
N LYS A 51 -1.24 -16.75 -10.44
CA LYS A 51 -1.04 -17.52 -11.67
C LYS A 51 -1.13 -16.67 -12.94
N PHE A 52 -2.04 -15.70 -12.97
CA PHE A 52 -2.36 -14.96 -14.20
C PHE A 52 -2.00 -13.48 -14.13
N PHE A 53 -2.25 -12.83 -12.99
CA PHE A 53 -2.09 -11.38 -12.90
C PHE A 53 -0.65 -10.96 -12.68
N VAL A 54 0.03 -11.51 -11.66
CA VAL A 54 1.42 -11.15 -11.31
C VAL A 54 2.38 -11.32 -12.50
N PRO A 55 2.39 -12.45 -13.24
CA PRO A 55 3.28 -12.60 -14.38
C PRO A 55 2.92 -11.66 -15.53
N ARG A 56 1.64 -11.34 -15.72
CA ARG A 56 1.18 -10.42 -16.76
C ARG A 56 1.61 -8.99 -16.50
N GLN A 57 1.63 -8.54 -15.25
CA GLN A 57 2.08 -7.18 -14.92
C GLN A 57 3.59 -6.97 -15.10
N LEU A 58 4.37 -8.05 -14.99
CA LEU A 58 5.81 -8.09 -15.25
C LEU A 58 6.17 -8.51 -16.69
N SER A 59 5.17 -8.81 -17.53
CA SER A 59 5.40 -8.97 -18.96
C SER A 59 5.63 -7.59 -19.59
N ALA A 60 6.70 -7.43 -20.36
CA ALA A 60 7.21 -6.16 -20.89
C ALA A 60 7.95 -5.24 -19.89
N LEU A 61 8.74 -5.81 -18.98
CA LEU A 61 9.75 -5.07 -18.22
C LEU A 61 10.83 -4.54 -19.17
N GLN A 62 11.28 -3.31 -18.91
CA GLN A 62 12.22 -2.59 -19.76
C GLN A 62 13.24 -1.84 -18.91
N VAL A 63 14.46 -1.69 -19.42
CA VAL A 63 15.56 -0.92 -18.82
C VAL A 63 15.96 0.17 -19.79
N ALA A 64 16.08 1.41 -19.31
CA ALA A 64 16.59 2.53 -20.10
C ALA A 64 18.05 2.83 -19.76
N PHE A 65 18.80 3.26 -20.77
CA PHE A 65 20.23 3.57 -20.72
C PHE A 65 20.49 4.95 -21.27
N GLU A 66 21.24 5.77 -20.55
CA GLU A 66 21.79 7.00 -21.11
C GLU A 66 22.97 6.64 -22.03
N ILE A 67 22.87 7.00 -23.31
CA ILE A 67 23.95 6.86 -24.29
C ILE A 67 24.72 8.18 -24.43
N ASP A 68 23.99 9.29 -24.39
CA ASP A 68 24.49 10.66 -24.55
C ASP A 68 23.60 11.62 -23.74
N ASP A 69 23.97 12.91 -23.62
CA ASP A 69 23.22 13.92 -22.85
C ASP A 69 21.72 13.91 -23.26
N ASP A 70 20.86 13.46 -22.35
CA ASP A 70 19.40 13.28 -22.54
C ASP A 70 18.94 12.29 -23.63
N LEU A 71 19.86 11.47 -24.18
CA LEU A 71 19.54 10.42 -25.16
C LEU A 71 19.52 9.03 -24.50
N TYR A 72 18.34 8.41 -24.52
CA TYR A 72 18.11 7.12 -23.86
C TYR A 72 17.78 5.98 -24.83
N GLU A 73 18.45 4.83 -24.67
CA GLU A 73 18.12 3.57 -25.34
C GLU A 73 17.40 2.61 -24.38
N VAL A 74 16.29 2.04 -24.85
CA VAL A 74 15.43 1.17 -24.04
C VAL A 74 15.53 -0.28 -24.50
N HIS A 75 15.85 -1.18 -23.57
CA HIS A 75 15.95 -2.61 -23.79
C HIS A 75 14.81 -3.35 -23.09
N ARG A 76 14.17 -4.29 -23.79
CA ARG A 76 13.17 -5.19 -23.18
C ARG A 76 13.88 -6.32 -22.43
N LEU A 77 13.56 -6.49 -21.15
CA LEU A 77 14.00 -7.61 -20.31
C LEU A 77 13.09 -8.82 -20.47
N THR A 78 11.77 -8.61 -20.43
CA THR A 78 10.79 -9.68 -20.64
C THR A 78 10.05 -9.43 -21.95
N LYS A 79 10.09 -10.41 -22.86
CA LYS A 79 9.34 -10.37 -24.13
C LYS A 79 7.97 -11.01 -23.98
N GLY A 80 7.84 -12.01 -23.09
CA GLY A 80 6.61 -12.77 -22.89
C GLY A 80 6.29 -13.12 -21.43
N LEU A 81 5.18 -13.85 -21.26
CA LEU A 81 4.73 -14.33 -19.94
C LEU A 81 5.66 -15.38 -19.34
N ASP A 82 6.33 -16.18 -20.17
CA ASP A 82 7.19 -17.25 -19.69
C ASP A 82 8.51 -16.70 -19.15
N ASP A 83 9.12 -15.71 -19.82
CA ASP A 83 10.26 -14.94 -19.29
C ASP A 83 9.92 -14.31 -17.92
N ALA A 84 8.71 -13.76 -17.79
CA ALA A 84 8.25 -13.16 -16.54
C ALA A 84 8.07 -14.19 -15.42
N LYS A 85 7.60 -15.42 -15.74
CA LYS A 85 7.51 -16.52 -14.76
C LYS A 85 8.88 -17.01 -14.32
N GLU A 86 9.82 -17.14 -15.25
CA GLU A 86 11.20 -17.55 -14.95
C GLU A 86 11.86 -16.56 -13.97
N LEU A 87 11.72 -15.27 -14.23
CA LEU A 87 12.15 -14.20 -13.33
C LEU A 87 11.48 -14.26 -11.95
N LEU A 88 10.17 -14.53 -11.90
CA LEU A 88 9.43 -14.66 -10.65
C LEU A 88 9.85 -15.87 -9.81
N GLN A 89 10.30 -16.95 -10.44
CA GLN A 89 10.73 -18.18 -9.77
C GLN A 89 12.16 -18.10 -9.22
N GLN A 90 12.92 -17.06 -9.56
CA GLN A 90 14.24 -16.84 -8.98
C GLN A 90 14.13 -16.69 -7.45
N GLY A 91 14.94 -17.42 -6.70
CA GLY A 91 14.69 -17.68 -5.27
C GLY A 91 14.40 -16.44 -4.41
N ARG A 92 15.14 -15.33 -4.62
CA ARG A 92 14.92 -14.10 -3.85
C ARG A 92 13.68 -13.32 -4.31
N VAL A 93 13.32 -13.42 -5.59
CA VAL A 93 12.10 -12.82 -6.15
C VAL A 93 10.87 -13.56 -5.65
N ALA A 94 10.91 -14.89 -5.67
CA ALA A 94 9.84 -15.74 -5.16
C ALA A 94 9.52 -15.43 -3.69
N PHE A 95 10.53 -15.16 -2.87
CA PHE A 95 10.35 -14.71 -1.49
C PHE A 95 9.60 -13.37 -1.41
N GLY A 96 10.03 -12.35 -2.16
CA GLY A 96 9.36 -11.04 -2.15
C GLY A 96 7.92 -11.12 -2.67
N VAL A 97 7.69 -11.86 -3.74
CA VAL A 97 6.36 -12.12 -4.31
C VAL A 97 5.49 -12.90 -3.32
N GLY A 98 6.08 -13.84 -2.58
CA GLY A 98 5.41 -14.57 -1.50
C GLY A 98 4.90 -13.64 -0.40
N LEU A 99 5.74 -12.72 0.09
CA LEU A 99 5.32 -11.71 1.09
C LEU A 99 4.20 -10.82 0.57
N TYR A 100 4.30 -10.41 -0.70
CA TYR A 100 3.24 -9.66 -1.35
C TYR A 100 1.92 -10.46 -1.39
N MET A 101 1.96 -11.72 -1.81
CA MET A 101 0.78 -12.58 -1.86
C MET A 101 0.21 -12.88 -0.46
N MET A 102 1.06 -12.99 0.56
CA MET A 102 0.62 -13.14 1.95
C MET A 102 -0.16 -11.90 2.41
N GLY A 103 0.40 -10.70 2.24
CA GLY A 103 -0.29 -9.46 2.62
C GLY A 103 -1.62 -9.31 1.89
N MET A 104 -1.63 -9.56 0.59
CA MET A 104 -2.83 -9.56 -0.24
C MET A 104 -3.87 -10.59 0.23
N MET A 105 -3.44 -11.80 0.59
CA MET A 105 -4.33 -12.83 1.14
C MET A 105 -4.98 -12.36 2.44
N GLY A 106 -4.20 -11.77 3.36
CA GLY A 106 -4.73 -11.22 4.61
C GLY A 106 -5.83 -10.18 4.38
N VAL A 107 -5.62 -9.25 3.44
CA VAL A 107 -6.65 -8.26 3.11
C VAL A 107 -7.84 -8.87 2.36
N LEU A 108 -7.62 -9.84 1.47
CA LEU A 108 -8.71 -10.54 0.77
C LEU A 108 -9.60 -11.33 1.75
N VAL A 109 -9.02 -11.94 2.78
CA VAL A 109 -9.79 -12.60 3.84
C VAL A 109 -10.61 -11.57 4.62
N LEU A 110 -10.02 -10.42 4.97
CA LEU A 110 -10.74 -9.31 5.62
C LEU A 110 -11.91 -8.80 4.78
N ILE A 111 -11.72 -8.60 3.47
CA ILE A 111 -12.81 -8.27 2.54
C ILE A 111 -13.87 -9.36 2.54
N GLY A 112 -13.45 -10.63 2.55
CA GLY A 112 -14.35 -11.77 2.63
C GLY A 112 -15.25 -11.72 3.86
N GLU A 113 -14.69 -11.48 5.06
CA GLU A 113 -15.47 -11.36 6.30
C GLU A 113 -16.56 -10.30 6.16
N LEU A 114 -16.18 -9.11 5.68
CA LEU A 114 -17.08 -7.98 5.46
C LEU A 114 -18.14 -8.22 4.39
N LEU A 115 -17.83 -9.01 3.35
CA LEU A 115 -18.77 -9.33 2.28
C LEU A 115 -19.84 -10.34 2.71
N PHE A 116 -19.47 -11.31 3.55
CA PHE A 116 -20.34 -12.43 3.88
C PHE A 116 -21.13 -12.21 5.17
N LYS A 117 -20.47 -11.84 6.28
CA LYS A 117 -21.08 -11.59 7.60
C LYS A 117 -20.29 -10.46 8.29
N ALA A 118 -20.67 -9.22 8.04
CA ALA A 118 -19.95 -8.07 8.58
C ALA A 118 -20.07 -7.90 10.10
N ASP A 119 -21.16 -8.39 10.69
CA ASP A 119 -21.46 -8.17 12.12
C ASP A 119 -20.71 -9.14 13.05
N VAL A 120 -20.20 -10.25 12.50
CA VAL A 120 -19.59 -11.35 13.25
C VAL A 120 -18.29 -11.78 12.58
N TYR A 121 -17.18 -11.52 13.25
CA TYR A 121 -15.86 -12.00 12.84
C TYR A 121 -15.52 -13.32 13.52
N PHE A 122 -15.05 -14.29 12.75
CA PHE A 122 -14.58 -15.55 13.32
C PHE A 122 -13.15 -15.41 13.87
N ASP A 123 -12.93 -15.79 15.13
CA ASP A 123 -11.64 -15.62 15.82
C ASP A 123 -10.46 -16.21 15.02
N LEU A 124 -10.59 -17.42 14.49
CA LEU A 124 -9.53 -18.06 13.71
C LEU A 124 -9.21 -17.31 12.40
N ASN A 125 -10.22 -16.69 11.78
CA ASN A 125 -10.01 -15.88 10.58
C ASN A 125 -9.30 -14.57 10.93
N LEU A 126 -9.61 -13.96 12.07
CA LEU A 126 -8.89 -12.79 12.57
C LEU A 126 -7.42 -13.11 12.84
N TRP A 127 -7.11 -14.26 13.44
CA TRP A 127 -5.72 -14.71 13.61
C TRP A 127 -5.01 -14.93 12.26
N LEU A 128 -5.71 -15.51 11.28
CA LEU A 128 -5.17 -15.71 9.93
C LEU A 128 -4.88 -14.37 9.23
N ILE A 129 -5.83 -13.43 9.29
CA ILE A 129 -5.70 -12.06 8.77
C ILE A 129 -4.49 -11.38 9.43
N GLY A 130 -4.43 -11.41 10.76
CA GLY A 130 -3.35 -10.84 11.55
C GLY A 130 -2.00 -11.41 11.16
N LEU A 131 -1.86 -12.74 11.07
CA LEU A 131 -0.63 -13.41 10.67
C LEU A 131 -0.17 -12.97 9.27
N PHE A 132 -1.08 -12.98 8.29
CA PHE A 132 -0.77 -12.69 6.89
C PHE A 132 -0.48 -11.21 6.62
N ILE A 133 -1.01 -10.29 7.44
CA ILE A 133 -0.69 -8.87 7.38
C ILE A 133 0.61 -8.56 8.13
N LEU A 134 0.76 -9.09 9.34
CA LEU A 134 1.85 -8.75 10.24
C LEU A 134 3.20 -9.23 9.72
N ILE A 135 3.27 -10.41 9.10
CA ILE A 135 4.54 -10.93 8.55
C ILE A 135 5.14 -9.98 7.48
N PRO A 136 4.42 -9.60 6.41
CA PRO A 136 4.91 -8.62 5.43
C PRO A 136 5.24 -7.26 6.06
N VAL A 137 4.41 -6.80 7.01
CA VAL A 137 4.64 -5.51 7.72
C VAL A 137 5.96 -5.52 8.48
N LEU A 138 6.30 -6.61 9.17
CA LEU A 138 7.57 -6.72 9.89
C LEU A 138 8.78 -6.89 8.98
N ILE A 139 8.64 -7.66 7.89
CA ILE A 139 9.76 -7.95 7.00
C ILE A 139 10.08 -6.77 6.09
N SER A 140 9.07 -5.98 5.70
CA SER A 140 9.20 -4.90 4.73
C SER A 140 10.29 -3.87 5.10
N PRO A 141 10.26 -3.21 6.28
CA PRO A 141 11.27 -2.21 6.61
C PRO A 141 12.67 -2.79 6.76
N TRP A 142 12.78 -4.03 7.20
CA TRP A 142 14.06 -4.72 7.33
C TRP A 142 14.71 -4.98 5.96
N GLU A 143 13.93 -5.48 4.99
CA GLU A 143 14.42 -5.68 3.61
C GLU A 143 14.75 -4.34 2.95
N THR A 144 13.93 -3.31 3.15
CA THR A 144 14.20 -1.99 2.59
C THR A 144 15.47 -1.36 3.18
N LEU A 145 15.67 -1.42 4.49
CA LEU A 145 16.86 -0.88 5.16
C LEU A 145 18.12 -1.59 4.69
N ASN A 146 18.10 -2.92 4.64
CA ASN A 146 19.22 -3.73 4.19
C ASN A 146 19.58 -3.44 2.72
N ALA A 147 18.59 -3.19 1.85
CA ALA A 147 18.84 -2.81 0.46
C ALA A 147 19.42 -1.40 0.33
N GLN A 148 18.90 -0.43 1.09
CA GLN A 148 19.40 0.96 1.05
C GLN A 148 20.85 1.08 1.53
N LEU A 149 21.26 0.29 2.53
CA LEU A 149 22.63 0.30 3.06
C LEU A 149 23.66 -0.42 2.16
N VAL A 150 23.20 -1.17 1.15
CA VAL A 150 24.09 -1.76 0.12
C VAL A 150 24.59 -0.68 -0.85
N GLY A 151 23.85 0.43 -0.99
CA GLY A 151 24.12 1.50 -1.94
C GLY A 151 25.44 2.24 -1.69
N LYS A 152 26.43 1.96 -2.56
CA LYS A 152 27.62 2.74 -2.97
C LYS A 152 28.96 1.99 -2.93
N ASN A 153 29.09 0.87 -2.22
CA ASN A 153 30.37 0.14 -2.20
C ASN A 153 30.42 -0.93 -3.30
N LYS A 154 30.99 -0.55 -4.45
CA LYS A 154 31.54 -1.46 -5.46
C LYS A 154 32.54 -2.41 -4.77
N LEU A 155 32.15 -3.62 -4.39
CA LEU A 155 33.09 -4.60 -3.87
C LEU A 155 32.79 -6.01 -4.39
N ARG A 156 33.55 -6.34 -5.44
CA ARG A 156 34.17 -7.64 -5.76
C ARG A 156 33.51 -8.88 -5.14
N VAL A 157 32.95 -9.68 -6.04
CA VAL A 157 32.72 -11.12 -5.95
C VAL A 157 33.86 -11.83 -5.20
N GLY A 158 33.53 -12.52 -4.12
CA GLY A 158 34.41 -13.53 -3.51
C GLY A 158 34.68 -13.43 -2.00
N ARG A 159 33.63 -13.55 -1.15
CA ARG A 159 33.62 -14.08 0.26
C ARG A 159 32.37 -13.66 1.05
N HIS A 160 31.20 -13.66 0.41
CA HIS A 160 30.10 -12.76 0.81
C HIS A 160 29.02 -13.30 1.76
N THR A 161 28.92 -14.61 2.06
CA THR A 161 27.76 -15.14 2.81
C THR A 161 27.74 -14.71 4.28
N ILE A 162 28.86 -14.83 5.01
CA ILE A 162 28.93 -14.50 6.45
C ILE A 162 28.78 -12.99 6.67
N ARG A 163 29.45 -12.16 5.85
CA ARG A 163 29.36 -10.69 5.96
C ARG A 163 27.96 -10.18 5.60
N THR A 164 27.27 -10.82 4.66
CA THR A 164 25.88 -10.48 4.30
C THR A 164 24.90 -10.88 5.41
N GLY A 165 25.10 -12.06 6.03
CA GLY A 165 24.30 -12.51 7.17
C GLY A 165 24.47 -11.62 8.41
N LEU A 166 25.73 -11.31 8.78
CA LEU A 166 26.03 -10.42 9.91
C LEU A 166 25.44 -9.02 9.70
N ARG A 167 25.54 -8.47 8.49
CA ARG A 167 24.91 -7.18 8.17
C ARG A 167 23.41 -7.21 8.37
N ARG A 168 22.72 -8.25 7.87
CA ARG A 168 21.27 -8.40 8.02
C ARG A 168 20.84 -8.45 9.48
N ILE A 169 21.63 -9.10 10.34
CA ILE A 169 21.39 -9.12 11.78
C ILE A 169 21.59 -7.72 12.37
N ILE A 170 22.67 -7.03 12.00
CA ILE A 170 22.92 -5.65 12.47
C ILE A 170 21.81 -4.70 12.04
N THR A 171 21.33 -4.76 10.80
CA THR A 171 20.24 -3.89 10.34
C THR A 171 18.93 -4.18 11.06
N LEU A 172 18.66 -5.45 11.38
CA LEU A 172 17.51 -5.82 12.21
C LEU A 172 17.66 -5.28 13.64
N ALA A 173 18.85 -5.44 14.23
CA ALA A 173 19.15 -4.94 15.57
C ALA A 173 19.02 -3.42 15.66
N ILE A 174 19.55 -2.69 14.67
CA ILE A 174 19.39 -1.23 14.58
C ILE A 174 17.90 -0.87 14.52
N LEU A 175 17.14 -1.50 13.62
CA LEU A 175 15.70 -1.22 13.45
C LEU A 175 14.91 -1.45 14.75
N ILE A 176 15.09 -2.61 15.38
CA ILE A 176 14.42 -2.94 16.63
C ILE A 176 14.88 -1.99 17.74
N SER A 177 16.19 -1.75 17.87
CA SER A 177 16.75 -0.87 18.90
C SER A 177 16.24 0.56 18.76
N SER A 178 16.10 1.09 17.54
CA SER A 178 15.57 2.44 17.31
C SER A 178 14.10 2.52 17.68
N THR A 179 13.29 1.52 17.29
CA THR A 179 11.87 1.48 17.64
C THR A 179 11.66 1.36 19.14
N VAL A 180 12.41 0.47 19.78
CA VAL A 180 12.39 0.28 21.24
C VAL A 180 12.84 1.55 21.96
N ALA A 181 13.92 2.20 21.50
CA ALA A 181 14.39 3.46 22.08
C ALA A 181 13.34 4.57 22.00
N THR A 182 12.61 4.70 20.88
CA THR A 182 11.51 5.67 20.73
C THR A 182 10.38 5.39 21.73
N ILE A 183 9.98 4.13 21.90
CA ILE A 183 8.93 3.76 22.86
C ILE A 183 9.39 4.00 24.30
N PHE A 184 10.62 3.60 24.65
CA PHE A 184 11.18 3.84 25.98
C PHE A 184 11.31 5.33 26.28
N TYR A 185 11.75 6.15 25.32
CA TYR A 185 11.80 7.59 25.48
C TYR A 185 10.41 8.16 25.78
N GLY A 186 9.39 7.72 25.05
CA GLY A 186 8.00 8.08 25.31
C GLY A 186 7.47 7.66 26.68
N MET A 187 7.80 6.44 27.11
CA MET A 187 7.44 5.95 28.45
C MET A 187 8.09 6.78 29.56
N ASN A 188 9.35 7.20 29.41
CA ASN A 188 10.03 8.02 30.41
C ASN A 188 9.40 9.41 30.57
N ILE A 189 8.83 9.97 29.51
CA ILE A 189 8.14 11.26 29.55
C ILE A 189 6.75 11.14 30.21
N ASN A 190 6.08 10.00 30.04
CA ASN A 190 4.69 9.79 30.47
C ASN A 190 4.56 8.91 31.72
N ASP A 191 5.45 9.09 32.71
CA ASP A 191 5.44 8.38 34.00
C ASP A 191 5.38 6.84 33.88
N GLY A 192 6.08 6.28 32.89
CA GLY A 192 6.16 4.84 32.65
C GLY A 192 4.97 4.25 31.88
N LYS A 193 3.99 5.06 31.45
CA LYS A 193 2.86 4.60 30.64
C LYS A 193 3.15 4.70 29.14
N ILE A 194 2.75 3.67 28.39
CA ILE A 194 2.79 3.70 26.92
C ILE A 194 1.54 4.42 26.45
N THR A 195 1.70 5.60 25.85
CA THR A 195 0.58 6.31 25.22
C THR A 195 0.46 5.94 23.74
N PRO A 196 -0.75 6.04 23.16
CA PRO A 196 -1.01 5.80 21.73
C PRO A 196 -0.06 6.56 20.79
N VAL A 197 0.21 7.82 21.11
CA VAL A 197 1.18 8.70 20.41
C VAL A 197 2.53 8.03 20.21
N TRP A 198 3.13 7.55 21.29
CA TRP A 198 4.48 6.99 21.25
C TRP A 198 4.52 5.60 20.62
N LEU A 199 3.39 4.88 20.64
CA LEU A 199 3.23 3.64 19.88
C LEU A 199 3.17 3.93 18.38
N ALA A 200 2.40 4.95 17.96
CA ALA A 200 2.35 5.41 16.58
C ALA A 200 3.73 5.93 16.11
N ALA A 201 4.42 6.72 16.94
CA ALA A 201 5.78 7.18 16.67
C ALA A 201 6.77 6.01 16.53
N GLY A 202 6.68 5.00 17.40
CA GLY A 202 7.46 3.77 17.31
C GLY A 202 7.21 3.01 16.01
N MET A 203 5.94 2.88 15.59
CA MET A 203 5.56 2.28 14.31
C MET A 203 6.07 3.10 13.12
N LEU A 204 6.01 4.43 13.19
CA LEU A 204 6.56 5.33 12.17
C LEU A 204 8.07 5.14 12.04
N VAL A 205 8.81 5.10 13.14
CA VAL A 205 10.26 4.83 13.16
C VAL A 205 10.56 3.44 12.59
N PHE A 206 9.76 2.43 12.94
CA PHE A 206 9.89 1.08 12.40
C PHE A 206 9.67 1.07 10.88
N MET A 207 8.67 1.78 10.37
CA MET A 207 8.34 1.83 8.94
C MET A 207 9.18 2.86 8.15
N ALA A 208 9.96 3.70 8.84
CA ALA A 208 10.70 4.81 8.24
C ALA A 208 11.60 4.39 7.06
N PRO A 209 12.35 3.27 7.10
CA PRO A 209 13.16 2.85 5.97
C PRO A 209 12.33 2.63 4.69
N THR A 210 11.16 1.99 4.82
CA THR A 210 10.23 1.77 3.70
C THR A 210 9.65 3.08 3.19
N ILE A 211 9.16 3.94 4.08
CA ILE A 211 8.57 5.25 3.74
C ILE A 211 9.59 6.13 2.99
N LEU A 212 10.83 6.19 3.49
CA LEU A 212 11.89 6.99 2.88
C LEU A 212 12.33 6.45 1.52
N ALA A 213 12.50 5.13 1.38
CA ALA A 213 12.83 4.54 0.08
C ALA A 213 11.73 4.82 -0.93
N TYR A 214 10.48 4.65 -0.51
CA TYR A 214 9.31 4.91 -1.33
C TYR A 214 9.26 6.37 -1.81
N GLY A 215 9.34 7.33 -0.89
CA GLY A 215 9.30 8.75 -1.19
C GLY A 215 10.44 9.19 -2.11
N ARG A 216 11.65 8.65 -1.90
CA ARG A 216 12.81 8.92 -2.75
C ARG A 216 12.65 8.34 -4.16
N ILE A 217 12.15 7.11 -4.27
CA ILE A 217 11.94 6.43 -5.56
C ILE A 217 10.85 7.14 -6.35
N MET A 218 9.68 7.34 -5.75
CA MET A 218 8.58 8.03 -6.43
C MET A 218 8.95 9.49 -6.74
N GLY A 219 9.47 10.22 -5.77
CA GLY A 219 9.80 11.64 -5.93
C GLY A 219 10.84 11.89 -7.02
N ALA A 220 11.93 11.13 -7.06
CA ALA A 220 12.96 11.30 -8.08
C ALA A 220 12.51 10.84 -9.48
N SER A 221 11.45 10.05 -9.60
CA SER A 221 10.88 9.66 -10.90
C SER A 221 9.60 10.40 -11.28
N TRP A 222 9.09 11.27 -10.42
CA TRP A 222 7.74 11.84 -10.54
C TRP A 222 7.55 12.59 -11.86
N ASN A 223 8.50 13.46 -12.23
CA ASN A 223 8.43 14.24 -13.47
C ASN A 223 8.43 13.32 -14.71
N MET A 224 9.33 12.34 -14.72
CA MET A 224 9.41 11.32 -15.78
C MET A 224 8.08 10.55 -15.90
N LEU A 225 7.55 10.04 -14.79
CA LEU A 225 6.29 9.29 -14.76
C LEU A 225 5.11 10.14 -15.23
N LEU A 226 4.97 11.37 -14.72
CA LEU A 226 3.89 12.28 -15.10
C LEU A 226 3.92 12.57 -16.60
N LEU A 227 5.08 12.94 -17.13
CA LEU A 227 5.26 13.29 -18.53
C LEU A 227 4.97 12.08 -19.46
N ASN A 228 5.42 10.89 -19.07
CA ASN A 228 5.16 9.66 -19.81
C ASN A 228 3.68 9.30 -19.77
N LYS A 229 3.05 9.23 -18.59
CA LYS A 229 1.62 8.89 -18.49
C LYS A 229 0.75 9.94 -19.18
N TRP A 230 1.14 11.21 -19.19
CA TRP A 230 0.47 12.27 -19.93
C TRP A 230 0.58 12.11 -21.45
N ARG A 231 1.74 11.68 -21.96
CA ARG A 231 1.91 11.35 -23.39
C ARG A 231 1.08 10.10 -23.76
N THR A 232 1.04 9.08 -22.90
CA THR A 232 0.22 7.88 -23.08
C THR A 232 -1.27 8.21 -23.08
N ALA A 233 -1.75 9.05 -22.15
CA ALA A 233 -3.13 9.52 -22.11
C ALA A 233 -3.55 10.22 -23.41
N ARG A 234 -2.63 11.00 -24.00
CA ARG A 234 -2.78 11.66 -25.32
C ARG A 234 -2.62 10.72 -26.52
N GLY A 235 -2.34 9.43 -26.31
CA GLY A 235 -2.21 8.42 -27.37
C GLY A 235 -0.89 8.50 -28.15
N ARG A 236 0.11 9.21 -27.65
CA ARG A 236 1.45 9.28 -28.26
C ARG A 236 2.29 8.09 -27.79
N ARG A 237 3.18 7.60 -28.68
CA ARG A 237 4.20 6.60 -28.30
C ARG A 237 5.20 7.27 -27.36
N ASN A 238 5.65 6.51 -26.36
CA ASN A 238 6.69 6.96 -25.44
C ASN A 238 8.01 6.24 -25.73
N PRO A 239 9.16 6.84 -25.42
CA PRO A 239 10.45 6.15 -25.47
C PRO A 239 10.46 4.87 -24.62
N ILE A 240 9.69 4.87 -23.53
CA ILE A 240 9.60 3.81 -22.52
C ILE A 240 8.48 2.79 -22.81
N ASP A 241 7.47 3.15 -23.61
CA ASP A 241 6.41 2.26 -24.08
C ASP A 241 6.27 2.44 -25.60
N PRO A 242 6.97 1.61 -26.39
CA PRO A 242 7.02 1.77 -27.85
C PRO A 242 5.71 1.36 -28.55
N ASP A 243 4.88 0.57 -27.86
CA ASP A 243 3.61 0.08 -28.38
C ASP A 243 2.53 1.17 -28.29
N ARG A 244 1.62 1.22 -29.28
CA ARG A 244 0.53 2.20 -29.24
C ARG A 244 -0.43 1.84 -28.10
N PRO A 245 -0.77 2.79 -27.19
CA PRO A 245 -1.62 2.48 -26.05
C PRO A 245 -3.05 2.20 -26.50
N SER A 246 -3.63 1.12 -25.97
CA SER A 246 -5.06 0.82 -26.13
C SER A 246 -5.92 1.89 -25.45
N PHE A 247 -7.19 2.00 -25.84
CA PHE A 247 -8.13 2.94 -25.20
C PHE A 247 -8.18 2.78 -23.67
N VAL A 248 -8.17 1.54 -23.19
CA VAL A 248 -8.15 1.22 -21.76
C VAL A 248 -6.88 1.74 -21.10
N ASN A 249 -5.71 1.51 -21.72
CA ASN A 249 -4.44 2.00 -21.19
C ASN A 249 -4.36 3.53 -21.17
N ARG A 250 -5.03 4.22 -22.12
CA ARG A 250 -5.16 5.68 -22.11
C ARG A 250 -5.99 6.18 -20.92
N LEU A 251 -7.11 5.52 -20.62
CA LEU A 251 -7.95 5.87 -19.47
C LEU A 251 -7.21 5.65 -18.15
N PHE A 252 -6.57 4.49 -17.97
CA PHE A 252 -5.74 4.22 -16.80
C PHE A 252 -4.58 5.21 -16.66
N SER A 253 -3.92 5.57 -17.77
CA SER A 253 -2.85 6.57 -17.74
C SER A 253 -3.37 7.96 -17.36
N LEU A 254 -4.57 8.34 -17.81
CA LEU A 254 -5.19 9.61 -17.43
C LEU A 254 -5.54 9.64 -15.94
N LEU A 255 -6.09 8.54 -15.43
CA LEU A 255 -6.38 8.39 -13.99
C LEU A 255 -5.09 8.45 -13.16
N LEU A 256 -4.01 7.78 -13.61
CA LEU A 256 -2.70 7.88 -12.98
C LEU A 256 -2.15 9.31 -13.02
N VAL A 257 -2.27 10.03 -14.14
CA VAL A 257 -1.86 11.45 -14.22
C VAL A 257 -2.58 12.28 -13.18
N MET A 258 -3.90 12.12 -13.04
CA MET A 258 -4.66 12.87 -12.02
C MET A 258 -4.10 12.59 -10.63
N PHE A 259 -3.87 11.32 -10.27
CA PHE A 259 -3.25 10.97 -9.00
C PHE A 259 -1.84 11.53 -8.83
N LEU A 260 -1.00 11.47 -9.86
CA LEU A 260 0.36 12.02 -9.80
C LEU A 260 0.35 13.54 -9.56
N ILE A 261 -0.62 14.27 -10.12
CA ILE A 261 -0.77 15.71 -9.91
C ILE A 261 -1.31 16.02 -8.51
N THR A 262 -2.25 15.22 -8.00
CA THR A 262 -2.87 15.48 -6.68
C THR A 262 -2.00 15.02 -5.51
N MET A 263 -1.09 14.06 -5.71
CA MET A 263 -0.20 13.55 -4.65
C MET A 263 0.63 14.64 -3.96
N PRO A 264 1.35 15.54 -4.65
CA PRO A 264 2.09 16.62 -3.97
C PRO A 264 1.18 17.57 -3.20
N ILE A 265 0.00 17.87 -3.73
CA ILE A 265 -0.96 18.79 -3.11
C ILE A 265 -1.51 18.18 -1.80
N THR A 266 -1.90 16.90 -1.86
CA THR A 266 -2.41 16.16 -0.69
C THR A 266 -1.33 15.97 0.37
N ALA A 267 -0.09 15.68 -0.03
CA ALA A 267 1.04 15.58 0.89
C ALA A 267 1.35 16.93 1.58
N LEU A 268 1.38 18.02 0.83
CA LEU A 268 1.55 19.37 1.40
C LEU A 268 0.40 19.73 2.35
N ASN A 269 -0.84 19.44 1.96
CA ASN A 269 -2.00 19.65 2.82
C ASN A 269 -1.88 18.86 4.13
N GLY A 270 -1.46 17.60 4.08
CA GLY A 270 -1.23 16.78 5.27
C GLY A 270 -0.18 17.38 6.21
N ILE A 271 0.99 17.77 5.67
CA ILE A 271 2.06 18.38 6.47
C ILE A 271 1.60 19.70 7.12
N VAL A 272 0.95 20.57 6.35
CA VAL A 272 0.47 21.86 6.84
C VAL A 272 -0.65 21.67 7.87
N THR A 273 -1.52 20.68 7.67
CA THR A 273 -2.57 20.33 8.64
C THR A 273 -1.98 19.88 9.95
N VAL A 274 -1.03 18.95 9.94
CA VAL A 274 -0.35 18.49 11.16
C VAL A 274 0.37 19.66 11.86
N PHE A 275 1.09 20.49 11.10
CA PHE A 275 1.76 21.67 11.69
C PHE A 275 0.76 22.66 12.31
N HIS A 276 -0.38 22.90 11.65
CA HIS A 276 -1.42 23.77 12.15
C HIS A 276 -2.02 23.26 13.46
N ILE A 277 -2.28 21.95 13.55
CA ILE A 277 -2.81 21.31 14.77
C ILE A 277 -1.79 21.40 15.90
N LEU A 278 -0.54 20.99 15.65
CA LEU A 278 0.50 20.94 16.69
C LEU A 278 0.91 22.32 17.23
N VAL A 279 0.84 23.37 16.41
CA VAL A 279 1.29 24.71 16.79
C VAL A 279 0.16 25.61 17.26
N ASN A 280 -0.99 25.55 16.59
CA ASN A 280 -2.09 26.50 16.85
C ASN A 280 -3.23 25.91 17.69
N ASP A 281 -3.24 24.60 17.95
CA ASP A 281 -4.24 23.87 18.76
C ASP A 281 -5.69 24.38 18.54
N PRO A 282 -6.21 24.31 17.30
CA PRO A 282 -7.49 24.92 16.98
C PRO A 282 -8.65 24.08 17.55
N GLN A 283 -9.73 24.75 17.97
CA GLN A 283 -10.90 24.09 18.58
C GLN A 283 -11.63 23.12 17.61
N ASN A 284 -11.43 23.24 16.31
CA ASN A 284 -12.03 22.40 15.26
C ASN A 284 -11.08 21.31 14.74
N THR A 285 -10.11 20.87 15.55
CA THR A 285 -9.11 19.86 15.15
C THR A 285 -9.75 18.58 14.60
N GLU A 286 -10.80 18.08 15.25
CA GLU A 286 -11.51 16.85 14.84
C GLU A 286 -12.17 16.99 13.46
N GLU A 287 -12.89 18.10 13.24
CA GLU A 287 -13.53 18.38 11.95
C GLU A 287 -12.50 18.54 10.82
N VAL A 288 -11.42 19.29 11.08
CA VAL A 288 -10.35 19.51 10.10
C VAL A 288 -9.71 18.18 9.68
N LEU A 289 -9.51 17.27 10.62
CA LEU A 289 -8.93 15.95 10.37
C LEU A 289 -9.90 15.02 9.60
N ASN A 290 -11.19 15.06 9.95
CA ASN A 290 -12.22 14.22 9.34
C ASN A 290 -12.56 14.64 7.89
N PHE A 291 -12.49 15.95 7.57
CA PHE A 291 -12.74 16.44 6.23
C PHE A 291 -11.53 16.42 5.29
N GLY A 292 -10.40 15.81 5.70
CA GLY A 292 -9.23 15.66 4.83
C GLY A 292 -8.24 16.81 4.92
N GLY A 293 -8.09 17.40 6.10
CA GLY A 293 -7.17 18.49 6.42
C GLY A 293 -7.72 19.87 6.08
N ILE A 294 -6.87 20.89 6.20
CA ILE A 294 -7.26 22.31 6.07
C ILE A 294 -7.96 22.58 4.73
N ILE A 295 -7.43 22.04 3.63
CA ILE A 295 -8.06 22.23 2.31
C ILE A 295 -9.47 21.62 2.30
N GLY A 296 -9.63 20.41 2.82
CA GLY A 296 -10.92 19.72 2.83
C GLY A 296 -11.95 20.39 3.72
N HIS A 297 -11.55 20.80 4.93
CA HIS A 297 -12.37 21.59 5.83
C HIS A 297 -12.77 22.94 5.22
N SER A 298 -11.84 23.64 4.58
CA SER A 298 -12.12 24.93 3.93
C SER A 298 -13.10 24.80 2.75
N ILE A 299 -13.14 23.63 2.11
CA ILE A 299 -14.11 23.31 1.07
C ILE A 299 -15.47 23.01 1.72
N TYR A 300 -15.50 22.28 2.82
CA TYR A 300 -16.69 21.96 3.60
C TYR A 300 -17.40 23.22 4.15
N GLU A 301 -16.68 24.15 4.78
CA GLU A 301 -17.25 25.41 5.29
C GLU A 301 -17.81 26.31 4.16
N ARG A 302 -17.34 26.13 2.93
CA ARG A 302 -17.80 26.89 1.76
C ARG A 302 -18.95 26.19 1.02
N ILE A 303 -19.39 25.04 1.52
CA ILE A 303 -20.31 24.12 0.85
C ILE A 303 -21.75 24.18 1.39
N ASP A 304 -22.11 25.18 2.23
CA ASP A 304 -23.46 25.43 2.80
C ASP A 304 -24.67 25.30 1.82
N LEU A 305 -24.46 25.18 0.50
CA LEU A 305 -25.45 24.87 -0.53
C LEU A 305 -25.67 23.37 -0.86
N ILE A 306 -24.91 22.41 -0.30
CA ILE A 306 -24.97 20.96 -0.64
C ILE A 306 -25.19 20.07 0.61
N SER A 307 -25.58 20.66 1.75
CA SER A 307 -25.74 20.00 3.06
C SER A 307 -26.62 18.72 3.03
N ASP A 308 -27.67 18.66 2.21
CA ASP A 308 -28.55 17.49 2.11
C ASP A 308 -27.90 16.26 1.44
N ILE A 309 -26.93 16.47 0.54
CA ILE A 309 -26.27 15.36 -0.17
C ILE A 309 -25.18 14.75 0.71
N LEU A 310 -24.50 15.53 1.55
CA LEU A 310 -23.36 15.03 2.33
C LEU A 310 -23.79 14.15 3.51
N PHE A 311 -24.95 14.42 4.14
CA PHE A 311 -25.53 13.57 5.18
C PHE A 311 -25.81 12.14 4.69
N HIS A 312 -26.12 11.96 3.41
CA HIS A 312 -26.28 10.63 2.80
C HIS A 312 -24.96 9.89 2.66
N TRP A 313 -23.81 10.59 2.60
CA TRP A 313 -22.50 9.96 2.46
C TRP A 313 -21.98 9.38 3.77
N GLU A 314 -22.39 9.92 4.92
CA GLU A 314 -22.02 9.39 6.23
C GLU A 314 -22.66 8.03 6.51
N PHE A 315 -23.93 7.85 6.16
CA PHE A 315 -24.58 6.53 6.18
C PHE A 315 -23.92 5.53 5.22
N ILE A 316 -23.39 6.00 4.09
CA ILE A 316 -22.67 5.12 3.15
C ILE A 316 -21.33 4.64 3.77
N LYS A 317 -20.69 5.44 4.64
CA LYS A 317 -19.46 5.04 5.34
C LYS A 317 -19.71 3.91 6.33
N SER A 318 -20.84 3.87 7.03
CA SER A 318 -21.14 2.76 7.95
C SER A 318 -21.59 1.46 7.28
N ALA A 319 -21.65 1.41 5.94
CA ALA A 319 -22.06 0.22 5.20
C ALA A 319 -20.89 -0.76 4.96
N PRO A 320 -21.02 -2.04 5.38
CA PRO A 320 -20.00 -3.06 5.13
C PRO A 320 -19.65 -3.26 3.65
N GLN A 321 -20.63 -3.12 2.76
CA GLN A 321 -20.43 -3.24 1.32
C GLN A 321 -19.57 -2.09 0.78
N PHE A 322 -19.67 -0.89 1.36
CA PHE A 322 -18.85 0.24 0.97
C PHE A 322 -17.41 0.06 1.47
N LEU A 323 -17.21 -0.41 2.71
CA LEU A 323 -15.88 -0.75 3.21
C LEU A 323 -15.23 -1.86 2.37
N SER A 324 -15.98 -2.93 2.07
CA SER A 324 -15.52 -4.00 1.22
C SER A 324 -15.18 -3.53 -0.20
N LEU A 325 -16.01 -2.66 -0.79
CA LEU A 325 -15.73 -2.05 -2.09
C LEU A 325 -14.49 -1.15 -2.03
N TYR A 326 -14.36 -0.34 -0.98
CA TYR A 326 -13.23 0.53 -0.73
C TYR A 326 -11.93 -0.28 -0.63
N LEU A 327 -11.93 -1.31 0.23
CA LEU A 327 -10.82 -2.25 0.36
C LEU A 327 -10.50 -2.90 -0.98
N SER A 328 -11.51 -3.41 -1.70
CA SER A 328 -11.31 -4.05 -3.00
C SER A 328 -10.71 -3.11 -4.04
N LEU A 329 -11.17 -1.85 -4.08
CA LEU A 329 -10.67 -0.83 -4.98
C LEU A 329 -9.25 -0.40 -4.61
N ASN A 330 -8.95 -0.25 -3.32
CA ASN A 330 -7.61 0.07 -2.85
C ASN A 330 -6.64 -1.08 -3.07
N ILE A 331 -7.07 -2.33 -2.88
CA ILE A 331 -6.28 -3.49 -3.30
C ILE A 331 -6.07 -3.47 -4.82
N ALA A 332 -7.08 -3.17 -5.63
CA ALA A 332 -6.94 -3.13 -7.08
C ALA A 332 -6.00 -2.01 -7.56
N ILE A 333 -6.09 -0.82 -6.97
CA ILE A 333 -5.33 0.37 -7.38
C ILE A 333 -3.96 0.41 -6.69
N VAL A 334 -3.94 0.38 -5.35
CA VAL A 334 -2.73 0.52 -4.51
C VAL A 334 -2.04 -0.82 -4.28
N GLY A 335 -2.77 -1.91 -4.07
CA GLY A 335 -2.18 -3.24 -3.84
C GLY A 335 -1.61 -3.87 -5.12
N LEU A 336 -2.39 -3.85 -6.21
CA LEU A 336 -2.06 -4.52 -7.45
C LEU A 336 -1.30 -3.60 -8.40
N ALA A 337 -1.92 -2.56 -8.96
CA ALA A 337 -1.29 -1.78 -10.03
C ALA A 337 -0.04 -1.02 -9.58
N PHE A 338 -0.04 -0.53 -8.35
CA PHE A 338 0.97 0.41 -7.89
C PHE A 338 2.35 -0.21 -7.65
N ILE A 339 2.45 -1.37 -6.97
CA ILE A 339 3.74 -2.05 -6.75
C ILE A 339 4.38 -2.43 -8.10
N PHE A 340 3.59 -2.87 -9.08
CA PHE A 340 4.12 -3.16 -10.41
C PHE A 340 4.60 -1.91 -11.16
N GLU A 341 3.89 -0.78 -11.02
CA GLU A 341 4.33 0.49 -11.60
C GLU A 341 5.65 0.96 -10.98
N LEU A 342 5.77 0.90 -9.64
CA LEU A 342 7.02 1.18 -8.93
C LEU A 342 8.14 0.26 -9.39
N THR A 343 7.86 -1.04 -9.49
CA THR A 343 8.82 -2.06 -9.91
C THR A 343 9.33 -1.79 -11.32
N ARG A 344 8.41 -1.50 -12.25
CA ARG A 344 8.75 -1.15 -13.63
C ARG A 344 9.61 0.11 -13.68
N ASN A 345 9.26 1.12 -12.91
CA ASN A 345 10.01 2.37 -12.84
C ASN A 345 11.40 2.21 -12.21
N LEU A 346 11.54 1.33 -11.22
CA LEU A 346 12.82 0.98 -10.61
C LEU A 346 13.74 0.28 -11.61
N ILE A 347 13.21 -0.74 -12.31
CA ILE A 347 13.92 -1.52 -13.33
C ILE A 347 14.28 -0.63 -14.53
N LEU A 348 13.40 0.29 -14.90
CA LEU A 348 13.66 1.25 -15.96
C LEU A 348 14.88 2.12 -15.67
N GLY A 349 15.17 2.39 -14.38
CA GLY A 349 16.17 3.37 -13.98
C GLY A 349 15.61 4.79 -13.86
N GLY A 350 14.28 4.98 -13.74
CA GLY A 350 13.67 6.32 -13.63
C GLY A 350 14.25 7.20 -12.51
N GLN A 351 14.90 6.57 -11.53
CA GLN A 351 15.60 7.18 -10.40
C GLN A 351 16.88 7.90 -10.76
N THR A 352 17.58 7.48 -11.81
CA THR A 352 18.79 8.14 -12.30
C THR A 352 18.48 9.29 -13.24
N PHE A 353 17.31 9.25 -13.90
CA PHE A 353 16.94 10.21 -14.95
C PHE A 353 16.11 11.40 -14.46
N GLY A 354 15.35 11.24 -13.37
CA GLY A 354 14.34 12.25 -12.98
C GLY A 354 14.68 13.14 -11.78
N GLY A 355 15.74 12.90 -11.00
CA GLY A 355 16.05 13.73 -9.83
C GLY A 355 17.27 13.33 -8.97
N MET A 356 17.72 14.25 -8.10
CA MET A 356 19.00 14.16 -7.34
C MET A 356 19.01 13.22 -6.10
N PHE A 357 17.92 12.51 -5.80
CA PHE A 357 17.80 11.72 -4.55
C PHE A 357 17.31 10.28 -4.73
N GLY A 358 17.28 9.78 -5.97
CA GLY A 358 16.84 8.41 -6.27
C GLY A 358 17.60 7.33 -5.49
N VAL A 359 16.97 6.18 -5.29
CA VAL A 359 17.63 4.97 -4.75
C VAL A 359 18.02 4.09 -5.91
N THR A 360 19.33 3.94 -6.15
CA THR A 360 19.89 3.03 -7.16
C THR A 360 20.46 1.80 -6.48
N LEU A 361 19.82 0.65 -6.70
CA LEU A 361 20.26 -0.63 -6.14
C LEU A 361 21.32 -1.29 -7.02
N ASP A 362 21.08 -1.27 -8.33
CA ASP A 362 21.97 -1.80 -9.35
C ASP A 362 22.03 -0.80 -10.50
N THR A 363 23.15 -0.77 -11.22
CA THR A 363 23.27 0.11 -12.39
C THR A 363 22.41 -0.41 -13.54
N PRO A 364 21.87 0.44 -14.43
CA PRO A 364 21.11 -0.02 -15.60
C PRO A 364 21.84 -1.12 -16.38
N ARG A 365 23.18 -1.03 -16.46
CA ARG A 365 24.02 -2.01 -17.17
C ARG A 365 23.98 -3.38 -16.56
N GLU A 366 24.09 -3.47 -15.24
CA GLU A 366 23.98 -4.73 -14.50
C GLU A 366 22.57 -5.31 -14.63
N ILE A 367 21.51 -4.49 -14.60
CA ILE A 367 20.13 -4.97 -14.77
C ILE A 367 19.95 -5.64 -16.13
N ARG A 368 20.53 -5.08 -17.21
CA ARG A 368 20.43 -5.69 -18.54
C ARG A 368 21.20 -7.00 -18.65
N THR A 369 22.37 -7.10 -18.05
CA THR A 369 23.28 -8.24 -18.29
C THR A 369 23.15 -9.35 -17.26
N GLU A 370 22.68 -9.04 -16.05
CA GLU A 370 22.62 -9.99 -14.94
C GLU A 370 21.19 -10.21 -14.46
N GLU A 371 20.71 -11.44 -14.64
CA GLU A 371 19.46 -11.91 -14.03
C GLU A 371 19.46 -11.72 -12.50
N SER A 372 20.63 -11.89 -11.86
CA SER A 372 20.75 -11.68 -10.42
C SER A 372 20.46 -10.23 -9.98
N ALA A 373 20.74 -9.24 -10.83
CA ALA A 373 20.45 -7.83 -10.58
C ALA A 373 18.96 -7.54 -10.78
N GLN A 374 18.37 -8.07 -11.86
CA GLN A 374 16.92 -8.00 -12.10
C GLN A 374 16.15 -8.58 -10.90
N GLY A 375 16.56 -9.76 -10.44
CA GLY A 375 15.93 -10.43 -9.31
C GLY A 375 16.11 -9.67 -7.98
N ARG A 376 17.23 -8.99 -7.75
CA ARG A 376 17.41 -8.14 -6.56
C ARG A 376 16.43 -6.98 -6.53
N GLN A 377 16.22 -6.30 -7.67
CA GLN A 377 15.29 -5.17 -7.75
C GLN A 377 13.85 -5.60 -7.58
N LEU A 378 13.45 -6.68 -8.26
CA LEU A 378 12.12 -7.27 -8.09
C LEU A 378 11.88 -7.67 -6.64
N ALA A 379 12.83 -8.40 -6.03
CA ALA A 379 12.73 -8.81 -4.64
C ALA A 379 12.63 -7.63 -3.67
N PHE A 380 13.42 -6.58 -3.88
CA PHE A 380 13.33 -5.36 -3.09
C PHE A 380 11.97 -4.68 -3.23
N ALA A 381 11.44 -4.56 -4.45
CA ALA A 381 10.17 -3.89 -4.67
C ALA A 381 9.00 -4.64 -4.03
N PHE A 382 8.91 -5.96 -4.19
CA PHE A 382 7.83 -6.75 -3.59
C PHE A 382 7.99 -6.89 -2.08
N ALA A 383 9.18 -7.27 -1.58
CA ALA A 383 9.38 -7.48 -0.15
C ALA A 383 9.35 -6.16 0.63
N GLY A 384 9.94 -5.11 0.07
CA GLY A 384 10.16 -3.83 0.75
C GLY A 384 8.98 -2.86 0.69
N PHE A 385 7.97 -3.07 -0.15
CA PHE A 385 6.78 -2.19 -0.21
C PHE A 385 5.45 -2.90 0.09
N SER A 386 5.38 -4.23 0.02
CA SER A 386 4.13 -4.97 0.28
C SER A 386 3.57 -4.72 1.68
N GLY A 387 4.40 -4.85 2.71
CA GLY A 387 3.99 -4.62 4.10
C GLY A 387 3.46 -3.21 4.34
N TYR A 388 4.17 -2.20 3.82
CA TYR A 388 3.74 -0.80 3.93
C TYR A 388 2.39 -0.53 3.28
N THR A 389 2.20 -1.01 2.05
CA THR A 389 0.93 -0.83 1.33
C THR A 389 -0.24 -1.46 2.07
N VAL A 390 -0.06 -2.67 2.59
CA VAL A 390 -1.09 -3.38 3.35
C VAL A 390 -1.37 -2.69 4.68
N LEU A 391 -0.33 -2.27 5.41
CA LEU A 391 -0.49 -1.55 6.66
C LEU A 391 -1.29 -0.26 6.48
N LEU A 392 -0.95 0.57 5.50
CA LEU A 392 -1.67 1.80 5.23
C LEU A 392 -3.14 1.55 4.92
N LEU A 393 -3.42 0.52 4.12
CA LEU A 393 -4.78 0.16 3.77
C LEU A 393 -5.58 -0.24 5.01
N VAL A 394 -5.01 -1.04 5.91
CA VAL A 394 -5.65 -1.43 7.17
C VAL A 394 -5.87 -0.22 8.08
N LEU A 395 -4.86 0.65 8.23
CA LEU A 395 -4.95 1.85 9.06
C LEU A 395 -6.05 2.80 8.56
N VAL A 396 -6.13 3.01 7.25
CA VAL A 396 -7.20 3.84 6.67
C VAL A 396 -8.57 3.21 6.88
N CYS A 397 -8.69 1.88 6.89
CA CYS A 397 -9.94 1.20 7.23
C CYS A 397 -10.34 1.38 8.70
N TYR A 398 -9.42 1.25 9.64
CA TYR A 398 -9.70 1.56 11.05
C TYR A 398 -10.06 3.04 11.27
N LYS A 399 -9.50 3.93 10.46
CA LYS A 399 -9.82 5.36 10.49
C LYS A 399 -11.22 5.65 9.93
N GLU A 400 -11.48 5.27 8.69
CA GLU A 400 -12.70 5.68 7.97
C GLU A 400 -13.92 4.79 8.28
N PHE A 401 -13.70 3.60 8.83
CA PHE A 401 -14.73 2.56 9.03
C PHE A 401 -14.59 1.85 10.38
N GLY A 402 -14.20 2.59 11.42
CA GLY A 402 -13.96 2.05 12.76
C GLY A 402 -15.09 1.15 13.27
N ASP A 403 -16.34 1.56 13.09
CA ASP A 403 -17.54 0.85 13.57
C ASP A 403 -17.66 -0.59 13.05
N LEU A 404 -17.13 -0.84 11.86
CA LEU A 404 -17.20 -2.13 11.18
C LEU A 404 -15.97 -3.01 11.47
N MET A 405 -14.88 -2.41 11.92
CA MET A 405 -13.62 -3.12 12.11
C MET A 405 -13.62 -3.91 13.45
N PRO A 406 -12.94 -5.06 13.51
CA PRO A 406 -12.81 -5.82 14.75
C PRO A 406 -11.90 -5.09 15.74
N PHE A 407 -12.08 -5.32 17.04
CA PHE A 407 -11.26 -4.75 18.12
C PHE A 407 -11.31 -3.22 18.29
N THR A 408 -12.15 -2.50 17.55
CA THR A 408 -12.29 -1.03 17.65
C THR A 408 -12.59 -0.56 19.07
N GLN A 409 -13.55 -1.18 19.75
CA GLN A 409 -13.87 -0.86 21.15
C GLN A 409 -12.67 -1.07 22.08
N ASN A 410 -11.91 -2.16 21.89
CA ASN A 410 -10.73 -2.44 22.71
C ASN A 410 -9.62 -1.39 22.49
N LEU A 411 -9.48 -0.91 21.25
CA LEU A 411 -8.54 0.16 20.92
C LEU A 411 -8.96 1.48 21.62
N GLU A 412 -10.24 1.84 21.53
CA GLU A 412 -10.79 3.04 22.19
C GLU A 412 -10.66 2.99 23.72
N ASP A 413 -10.94 1.83 24.32
CA ASP A 413 -10.78 1.60 25.76
C ASP A 413 -9.31 1.77 26.22
N ASN A 414 -8.35 1.56 25.31
CA ASN A 414 -6.91 1.77 25.53
C ASN A 414 -6.43 3.18 25.12
N GLY A 415 -7.35 4.11 24.85
CA GLY A 415 -7.05 5.50 24.50
C GLY A 415 -6.77 5.73 23.02
N PHE A 416 -6.98 4.76 22.14
CA PHE A 416 -6.99 4.97 20.67
C PHE A 416 -8.38 5.44 20.21
N ASP A 417 -8.81 6.59 20.73
CA ASP A 417 -10.02 7.27 20.25
C ASP A 417 -9.84 7.76 18.79
N GLU A 418 -10.92 8.21 18.17
CA GLU A 418 -10.92 8.68 16.77
C GLU A 418 -9.93 9.83 16.54
N SER A 419 -9.70 10.67 17.56
CA SER A 419 -8.71 11.75 17.54
C SER A 419 -7.26 11.23 17.54
N MET A 420 -6.99 10.10 18.19
CA MET A 420 -5.67 9.48 18.34
C MET A 420 -5.35 8.47 17.21
N ARG A 421 -6.33 8.07 16.39
CA ARG A 421 -6.12 7.30 15.14
C ARG A 421 -5.36 8.12 14.08
N LEU A 422 -5.26 9.42 14.30
CA LEU A 422 -4.48 10.37 13.53
C LEU A 422 -3.46 11.01 14.46
N LEU A 423 -2.27 10.41 14.57
CA LEU A 423 -1.04 11.05 15.06
C LEU A 423 -1.27 12.29 15.94
N THR A 424 -1.42 12.08 17.25
CA THR A 424 -1.26 13.15 18.24
C THR A 424 0.20 13.49 18.46
#